data_AF-A0A963HCP0-F1
#
_entry.id   AF-A0A963HCP0-F1
#
_cell.length_a   1.000
_cell.length_b   1.000
_cell.length_c   1.000
_cell.angle_alpha   90.00
_cell.angle_beta   90.00
_cell.angle_gamma   90.00
#
_symmetry.space_group_name_H-M   'P 1'
#
loop_
_entity.id
_entity.type
_entity.pdbx_description
1 polymer ?
#
loop_
_entity_poly.entity_id
_entity_poly.type
_entity_poly.pdbx_seq_one_letter_code
_entity_poly.pdbx_strand_id
1 'polypeptide(L)'
;MNPPTVPPAHVYCPAIVRTEHESPLDALVAACVPRDEAMNLISASWNVGTSTCLAAAVDGGRLVVVLRTPEGRWAACNLIFAERCATPRQACQRLEKLLKRQQRGYVVACLPPAGTDPSQANERRRQNPGG
;
A
#
# COMPACT_ATOMS: atom_id res chain seq x y z
N MET A 1 -6.50 32.89 12.69
CA MET A 1 -5.43 31.90 12.43
C MET A 1 -6.06 30.53 12.50
N ASN A 2 -6.27 29.87 11.36
CA ASN A 2 -6.68 28.46 11.34
C ASN A 2 -5.44 27.60 11.57
N PRO A 3 -5.48 26.54 12.39
CA PRO A 3 -4.37 25.60 12.48
C PRO A 3 -4.14 24.95 11.11
N PRO A 4 -2.89 24.68 10.73
CA PRO A 4 -2.61 23.97 9.49
C PRO A 4 -3.30 22.59 9.54
N THR A 5 -4.09 22.32 8.52
CA THR A 5 -4.79 21.06 8.25
C THR A 5 -3.79 19.92 8.37
N VAL A 6 -3.94 19.06 9.39
CA VAL A 6 -3.01 17.97 9.67
C VAL A 6 -2.97 17.03 8.44
N PRO A 7 -1.83 16.92 7.73
CA PRO A 7 -1.68 15.98 6.62
C PRO A 7 -1.79 14.54 7.16
N PRO A 8 -2.18 13.59 6.32
CA PRO A 8 -2.93 12.43 6.75
C PRO A 8 -2.18 11.55 7.75
N ALA A 9 -2.92 11.09 8.76
CA ALA A 9 -2.50 9.97 9.59
C ALA A 9 -2.19 8.78 8.67
N HIS A 10 -0.93 8.35 8.64
CA HIS A 10 -0.52 7.13 7.97
C HIS A 10 -1.46 5.99 8.36
N VAL A 11 -1.89 5.20 7.37
CA VAL A 11 -2.59 3.94 7.65
C VAL A 11 -1.60 2.80 7.57
N TYR A 12 -1.73 1.83 8.47
CA TYR A 12 -0.83 0.68 8.55
C TYR A 12 -1.58 -0.57 8.09
N CYS A 13 -1.05 -1.25 7.08
CA CYS A 13 -1.70 -2.40 6.46
C CYS A 13 -0.81 -3.64 6.58
N PRO A 14 -1.38 -4.81 6.94
CA PRO A 14 -0.67 -6.09 6.82
C PRO A 14 -0.38 -6.42 5.34
N ALA A 15 0.85 -6.86 5.08
CA ALA A 15 1.32 -7.35 3.79
C ALA A 15 1.87 -8.77 3.95
N ILE A 16 1.26 -9.75 3.30
CA ILE A 16 1.70 -11.15 3.39
C ILE A 16 2.59 -11.47 2.20
N VAL A 17 3.80 -11.99 2.48
CA VAL A 17 4.78 -12.38 1.47
C VAL A 17 4.25 -13.58 0.70
N ARG A 18 4.26 -13.48 -0.63
CA ARG A 18 4.01 -14.63 -1.52
C ARG A 18 5.30 -15.28 -1.99
N THR A 19 6.23 -14.44 -2.46
CA THR A 19 7.47 -14.86 -3.11
C THR A 19 8.55 -13.79 -2.90
N GLU A 20 9.81 -14.20 -2.85
CA GLU A 20 10.97 -13.31 -2.80
C GLU A 20 11.77 -13.46 -4.10
N HIS A 21 12.31 -12.35 -4.60
CA HIS A 21 13.07 -12.27 -5.86
C HIS A 21 14.31 -11.40 -5.69
N GLU A 22 15.28 -11.54 -6.59
CA GLU A 22 16.50 -10.72 -6.57
C GLU A 22 16.28 -9.32 -7.18
N SER A 23 15.32 -9.21 -8.09
CA SER A 23 14.99 -7.97 -8.83
C SER A 23 13.62 -7.42 -8.44
N PRO A 24 13.45 -6.08 -8.35
CA PRO A 24 12.13 -5.47 -8.14
C PRO A 24 11.19 -5.73 -9.32
N LEU A 25 11.73 -5.84 -10.55
CA LEU A 25 10.93 -6.13 -11.74
C LEU A 25 10.30 -7.52 -11.66
N ASP A 26 11.10 -8.52 -11.30
CA ASP A 26 10.62 -9.90 -11.18
C ASP A 26 9.58 -10.03 -10.06
N ALA A 27 9.78 -9.34 -8.94
CA ALA A 27 8.81 -9.29 -7.87
C ALA A 27 7.48 -8.62 -8.28
N LEU A 28 7.53 -7.54 -9.07
CA LEU A 28 6.33 -6.88 -9.60
C LEU A 28 5.59 -7.77 -10.60
N VAL A 29 6.31 -8.42 -11.51
CA VAL A 29 5.71 -9.38 -12.46
C VAL A 29 5.11 -10.59 -11.72
N ALA A 30 5.80 -11.11 -10.71
CA ALA A 30 5.26 -12.17 -9.84
C ALA A 30 4.04 -11.72 -9.01
N ALA A 31 3.92 -10.42 -8.73
CA ALA A 31 2.73 -9.81 -8.15
C ALA A 31 1.60 -9.59 -9.17
N CYS A 32 1.77 -10.02 -10.42
CA CYS A 32 0.84 -9.84 -11.54
C CYS A 32 0.73 -8.38 -12.04
N VAL A 33 1.76 -7.55 -11.82
CA VAL A 33 1.84 -6.22 -12.44
C VAL A 33 2.31 -6.39 -13.90
N PRO A 34 1.63 -5.80 -14.90
CA PRO A 34 2.09 -5.79 -16.28
C PRO A 34 3.51 -5.25 -16.39
N ARG A 35 4.34 -5.83 -17.27
CA ARG A 35 5.76 -5.50 -17.35
C ARG A 35 6.02 -4.01 -17.61
N ASP A 36 5.25 -3.40 -18.51
CA ASP A 36 5.39 -1.98 -18.84
C ASP A 36 5.04 -1.08 -17.65
N GLU A 37 3.98 -1.43 -16.91
CA GLU A 37 3.61 -0.74 -15.67
C GLU A 37 4.67 -0.93 -14.59
N ALA A 38 5.23 -2.12 -14.44
CA ALA A 38 6.30 -2.41 -13.50
C ALA A 38 7.56 -1.57 -13.79
N MET A 39 7.94 -1.45 -15.06
CA MET A 39 9.04 -0.59 -15.48
C MET A 39 8.75 0.88 -15.15
N ASN A 40 7.55 1.37 -15.46
CA ASN A 40 7.15 2.75 -15.14
C ASN A 40 7.19 3.01 -13.63
N LEU A 41 6.73 2.07 -12.81
CA LEU A 41 6.80 2.17 -11.35
C LEU A 41 8.24 2.22 -10.83
N ILE A 42 9.12 1.36 -11.35
CA ILE A 42 10.54 1.37 -11.00
C ILE A 42 11.16 2.71 -11.37
N SER A 43 10.93 3.20 -12.59
CA SER A 43 11.44 4.51 -13.03
C SER A 43 10.90 5.67 -12.20
N ALA A 44 9.62 5.65 -11.83
CA ALA A 44 9.02 6.66 -10.96
C ALA A 44 9.63 6.65 -9.55
N SER A 45 10.03 5.48 -9.06
CA SER A 45 10.64 5.34 -7.73
C SER A 45 12.04 5.94 -7.62
N TRP A 46 12.75 6.14 -8.74
CA TRP A 46 14.09 6.74 -8.74
C TRP A 46 14.09 8.18 -8.22
N ASN A 47 13.01 8.92 -8.48
CA ASN A 47 12.85 10.29 -7.97
C ASN A 47 12.60 10.35 -6.46
N VAL A 48 12.20 9.22 -5.86
CA VAL A 48 11.90 9.10 -4.42
C VAL A 48 13.11 8.53 -3.65
N GLY A 49 14.23 8.28 -4.32
CA GLY A 49 15.49 7.84 -3.71
C GLY A 49 15.48 6.36 -3.32
N THR A 50 15.93 6.02 -2.11
CA THR A 50 15.99 4.64 -1.58
C THR A 50 14.61 4.08 -1.23
N SER A 51 13.69 4.08 -2.20
CA SER A 51 12.37 3.50 -2.07
C SER A 51 12.49 2.00 -1.79
N THR A 52 12.15 1.60 -0.59
CA THR A 52 12.13 0.18 -0.17
C THR A 52 10.74 -0.46 -0.38
N CYS A 53 9.80 0.27 -0.99
CA CYS A 53 8.42 -0.15 -1.16
C CYS A 53 7.85 0.42 -2.45
N LEU A 54 7.28 -0.45 -3.29
CA LEU A 54 6.56 -0.12 -4.51
C LEU A 54 5.14 -0.65 -4.38
N ALA A 55 4.15 0.15 -4.74
CA ALA A 55 2.74 -0.25 -4.69
C ALA A 55 2.10 -0.08 -6.08
N ALA A 56 1.24 -1.04 -6.44
CA ALA A 56 0.49 -1.03 -7.69
C ALA A 56 -0.92 -1.56 -7.45
N ALA A 57 -1.87 -1.17 -8.30
CA ALA A 57 -3.17 -1.80 -8.38
C ALA A 57 -3.17 -2.73 -9.60
N VAL A 58 -3.35 -4.03 -9.39
CA VAL A 58 -3.49 -4.98 -10.51
C VAL A 58 -4.94 -5.08 -10.96
N ASP A 59 -5.15 -5.57 -12.18
CA ASP A 59 -6.47 -5.84 -12.73
C ASP A 59 -7.35 -6.60 -11.73
N GLY A 60 -8.55 -6.06 -11.47
CA GLY A 60 -9.42 -6.49 -10.38
C GLY A 60 -9.34 -5.64 -9.11
N GLY A 61 -8.63 -4.50 -9.15
CA GLY A 61 -8.62 -3.50 -8.06
C GLY A 61 -7.83 -3.93 -6.83
N ARG A 62 -7.04 -5.01 -6.94
CA ARG A 62 -6.25 -5.53 -5.85
C ARG A 62 -4.96 -4.73 -5.71
N LEU A 63 -4.72 -4.21 -4.51
CA LEU A 63 -3.44 -3.58 -4.19
C LEU A 63 -2.39 -4.66 -3.94
N VAL A 64 -1.29 -4.57 -4.69
CA VAL A 64 -0.08 -5.35 -4.49
C VAL A 64 1.05 -4.43 -4.06
N VAL A 65 1.92 -4.94 -3.21
CA VAL A 65 3.06 -4.19 -2.71
C VAL A 65 4.30 -5.05 -2.84
N VAL A 66 5.39 -4.45 -3.33
CA VAL A 66 6.70 -5.06 -3.44
C VAL A 66 7.65 -4.34 -2.48
N LEU A 67 8.25 -5.10 -1.57
CA LEU A 67 9.08 -4.58 -0.47
C LEU A 67 10.53 -5.02 -0.65
N ARG A 68 11.50 -4.18 -0.31
CA ARG A 68 12.89 -4.62 -0.13
C ARG A 68 13.04 -5.21 1.28
N THR A 69 13.42 -6.47 1.37
CA THR A 69 13.62 -7.18 2.63
C THR A 69 14.96 -6.79 3.28
N PRO A 70 15.15 -7.03 4.59
CA PRO A 70 16.43 -6.80 5.27
C PRO A 70 17.60 -7.58 4.65
N GLU A 71 17.32 -8.74 4.04
CA GLU A 71 18.29 -9.57 3.34
C GLU A 71 18.65 -9.02 1.94
N GLY A 72 18.04 -7.91 1.53
CA GLY A 72 18.31 -7.22 0.27
C GLY A 72 17.49 -7.72 -0.92
N ARG A 73 16.65 -8.75 -0.73
CA ARG A 73 15.73 -9.28 -1.75
C ARG A 73 14.46 -8.45 -1.87
N TRP A 74 13.64 -8.73 -2.86
CA TRP A 74 12.36 -8.09 -3.11
C TRP A 74 11.20 -9.05 -2.87
N ALA A 75 10.38 -8.77 -1.87
CA ALA A 75 9.21 -9.57 -1.52
C ALA A 75 7.96 -9.04 -2.21
N ALA A 76 7.36 -9.88 -3.07
CA ALA A 76 6.04 -9.63 -3.63
C ALA A 76 4.97 -9.98 -2.59
N CYS A 77 4.16 -8.99 -2.21
CA CYS A 77 3.22 -9.11 -1.11
C CYS A 77 1.78 -8.80 -1.53
N ASN A 78 0.85 -9.52 -0.91
CA ASN A 78 -0.56 -9.17 -0.97
C ASN A 78 -0.87 -8.19 0.14
N LEU A 79 -1.31 -6.99 -0.23
CA LEU A 79 -1.77 -6.00 0.73
C LEU A 79 -3.22 -6.30 1.12
N ILE A 80 -3.48 -6.46 2.42
CA ILE A 80 -4.84 -6.67 2.92
C ILE A 80 -5.37 -5.31 3.38
N PHE A 81 -5.81 -4.50 2.41
CA PHE A 81 -6.25 -3.12 2.68
C PHE A 81 -7.49 -3.05 3.60
N ALA A 82 -8.32 -4.09 3.62
CA ALA A 82 -9.45 -4.22 4.54
C ALA A 82 -9.04 -4.18 6.02
N GLU A 83 -7.79 -4.57 6.33
CA GLU A 83 -7.24 -4.64 7.69
C GLU A 83 -6.38 -3.41 8.04
N ARG A 84 -6.64 -2.27 7.39
CA ARG A 84 -5.97 -1.00 7.69
C ARG A 84 -6.14 -0.61 9.16
N CYS A 85 -5.04 -0.16 9.75
CA CYS A 85 -4.92 0.19 11.16
C CYS A 85 -4.48 1.63 11.33
N ALA A 86 -4.89 2.27 12.43
CA ALA A 86 -4.42 3.60 12.78
C ALA A 86 -3.01 3.58 13.39
N THR A 87 -2.55 2.43 13.89
CA THR A 87 -1.23 2.30 14.53
C THR A 87 -0.45 1.09 14.01
N PRO A 88 0.90 1.14 14.02
CA PRO A 88 1.73 0.00 13.62
C PRO A 88 1.47 -1.23 14.51
N ARG A 89 1.29 -1.01 15.83
CA ARG A 89 1.07 -2.09 16.80
C ARG A 89 -0.19 -2.90 16.49
N GLN A 90 -1.28 -2.23 16.13
CA GLN A 90 -2.51 -2.90 15.72
C GLN A 90 -2.34 -3.70 14.43
N ALA A 91 -1.57 -3.17 13.47
CA ALA A 91 -1.26 -3.88 12.23
C ALA A 91 -0.41 -5.12 12.48
N CYS A 92 0.56 -5.07 13.39
CA CYS A 92 1.33 -6.26 13.79
C CYS A 92 0.43 -7.34 14.41
N GLN A 93 -0.44 -6.96 15.36
CA GLN A 93 -1.38 -7.91 15.99
C GLN A 93 -2.35 -8.55 14.99
N ARG A 94 -2.80 -7.79 13.99
CA ARG A 94 -3.62 -8.33 12.89
C ARG A 94 -2.82 -9.25 11.99
N LEU A 95 -1.60 -8.85 11.64
CA LEU A 95 -0.71 -9.66 10.82
C LEU A 95 -0.47 -11.03 11.49
N GLU A 96 -0.17 -11.07 12.78
CA GLU A 96 0.01 -12.30 13.55
C GLU A 96 -1.20 -13.25 13.45
N LYS A 97 -2.43 -12.71 13.41
CA LYS A 97 -3.67 -13.49 13.26
C LYS A 97 -3.88 -14.00 11.83
N LEU A 98 -3.35 -13.29 10.83
CA LEU A 98 -3.52 -13.59 9.41
C LEU A 98 -2.46 -14.55 8.88
N LEU A 99 -1.27 -14.55 9.47
CA LEU A 99 -0.17 -15.41 9.08
C LEU A 99 -0.53 -16.88 9.31
N LYS A 100 -0.54 -17.66 8.23
CA LYS A 100 -0.63 -19.12 8.31
C LYS A 100 0.74 -19.70 8.63
N ARG A 101 0.78 -20.97 9.08
CA ARG A 101 2.04 -21.69 9.34
C ARG A 101 2.99 -21.53 8.15
N GLN A 102 4.20 -21.06 8.45
CA GLN A 102 5.32 -20.78 7.52
C GLN A 102 5.20 -19.54 6.60
N GLN A 103 4.15 -18.72 6.72
CA GLN A 103 4.10 -17.46 5.98
C GLN A 103 4.89 -16.36 6.70
N ARG A 104 5.54 -15.50 5.90
CA ARG A 104 6.15 -14.25 6.35
C ARG A 104 5.23 -13.09 6.00
N GLY A 105 5.36 -12.00 6.73
CA GLY A 105 4.64 -10.77 6.43
C GLY A 105 5.28 -9.54 7.05
N TYR A 106 4.84 -8.39 6.57
CA TYR A 106 5.33 -7.08 6.96
C TYR A 106 4.15 -6.15 7.23
N VAL A 107 4.41 -5.09 7.98
CA VAL A 107 3.47 -3.97 8.14
C VAL A 107 3.95 -2.83 7.25
N VAL A 108 3.08 -2.37 6.36
CA VAL A 108 3.38 -1.27 5.43
C VAL A 108 2.63 -0.04 5.89
N ALA A 109 3.34 1.09 5.98
CA ALA A 109 2.71 2.40 6.16
C ALA A 109 2.33 2.94 4.79
N CYS A 110 1.04 3.22 4.60
CA CYS A 110 0.52 3.85 3.40
C CYS A 110 0.09 5.27 3.75
N LEU A 111 0.48 6.22 2.91
CA LEU A 111 -0.18 7.51 2.88
C LEU A 111 -1.51 7.31 2.15
N PRO A 112 -2.65 7.76 2.70
CA PRO A 112 -3.86 7.83 1.90
C PRO A 112 -3.60 8.77 0.72
N PRO A 113 -4.21 8.51 -0.45
CA PRO A 113 -4.01 9.34 -1.62
C PRO A 113 -4.33 10.80 -1.26
N ALA A 114 -3.41 11.71 -1.61
CA ALA A 114 -3.58 13.14 -1.42
C ALA A 114 -4.85 13.58 -2.17
N GLY A 115 -5.95 13.78 -1.45
CA GLY A 115 -7.23 14.16 -2.06
C GLY A 115 -8.50 13.64 -1.40
N THR A 116 -8.45 12.80 -0.37
CA THR A 116 -9.67 12.58 0.44
C THR A 116 -9.76 13.64 1.54
N ASP A 117 -10.09 14.87 1.15
CA ASP A 117 -10.59 15.86 2.10
C ASP A 117 -12.00 15.40 2.56
N PRO A 118 -12.21 15.04 3.84
CA PRO A 118 -13.53 14.68 4.34
C PRO A 118 -14.56 15.82 4.19
N SER A 119 -14.13 17.07 3.91
CA SER A 119 -15.03 18.20 3.63
C SER A 119 -15.75 18.08 2.28
N GLN A 120 -15.16 17.45 1.25
CA GLN A 120 -15.83 17.30 -0.06
C GLN A 120 -16.90 16.19 -0.08
N ALA A 121 -16.86 15.24 0.87
CA ALA A 121 -17.89 14.20 0.97
C ALA A 121 -19.26 14.77 1.41
N ASN A 122 -19.28 15.94 2.06
CA ASN A 122 -20.51 16.59 2.54
C ASN A 122 -21.16 17.54 1.52
N GLU A 123 -20.46 17.96 0.47
CA GLU A 123 -21.01 18.86 -0.56
C GLU A 123 -21.97 18.12 -1.52
N ARG A 124 -21.71 16.83 -1.79
CA ARG A 124 -22.54 16.02 -2.70
C ARG A 124 -23.92 15.64 -2.13
N ARG A 125 -24.13 15.75 -0.81
CA ARG A 125 -25.46 15.56 -0.19
C ARG A 125 -26.31 16.82 -0.15
N ARG A 126 -25.76 18.01 -0.40
CA ARG A 126 -26.52 19.28 -0.42
C ARG A 126 -27.04 19.66 -1.80
N GLN A 127 -26.52 19.06 -2.87
CA GLN A 127 -26.93 19.38 -4.26
C GLN A 127 -28.05 18.48 -4.81
N ASN A 128 -28.70 17.65 -3.97
CA ASN A 128 -29.91 16.94 -4.39
C ASN A 128 -31.12 17.52 -3.65
N PRO A 129 -31.72 18.62 -4.12
CA PRO A 129 -33.06 18.99 -3.69
C PRO A 129 -34.00 17.96 -4.32
N GLY A 130 -34.64 17.14 -3.50
CA GLY A 130 -35.70 16.26 -4.00
C GLY A 130 -36.90 17.05 -4.49
N GLY A 131 -37.69 16.40 -5.35
CA GLY A 131 -39.13 16.63 -5.51
C GLY A 131 -39.52 17.60 -6.60
#